data_AF-A0A4Q6G252-F1
#
_entry.id   AF-A0A4Q6G252-F1
#
_cell.length_a   1.000
_cell.length_b   1.000
_cell.length_c   1.000
_cell.angle_alpha   90.00
_cell.angle_beta   90.00
_cell.angle_gamma   90.00
#
_symmetry.space_group_name_H-M   'P 1'
#
loop_
_entity.id
_entity.type
_entity.pdbx_description
1 polymer ?
#
loop_
_entity_poly.entity_id
_entity_poly.type
_entity_poly.pdbx_seq_one_letter_code
_entity_poly.pdbx_strand_id
1 'polypeptide(L)'
;MEATAENLAHLWSFNWGAMEVLIGGKSSIDLTELEIRDRTDATEFLRYYGYDPENPVDAKKMHSVICESWNFIEKYLMPAEWSAGRRPPDDLLMADDARDILLAASDRRAEGALRQAWACAVLRVMHTLAHIDGVAKFADVEAARTQIMNRFLKYIFRNTDGQLCFGSREISVQLDRIEWKLRKSRESILLKLLHKKANVAETIYDLLGMRIITKNLSDVMVVVKFLREFHMVSFPNCNPSRARNSLIDVEGFKHNVDMLREMLEEGRIQPHEFTNILLGLTKPISLGNHANPHSAKDYRAVQLTCRQLIRYPNPNLQWQEKMSRYVGDARGTELMQKVCQEILLLSNTDEKMIEGFFPFELQVMDEESAASNAIGDASHDRYKQSQVKAARRRVLHRVLTLNDPAPRTM
;
A
#
# COMPACT_ATOMS: atom_id res chain seq x y z
N MET A 1 0.33 -51.87 17.24
CA MET A 1 -0.13 -51.99 15.84
C MET A 1 1.07 -51.71 14.97
N GLU A 2 1.54 -52.69 14.19
CA GLU A 2 2.59 -52.45 13.19
C GLU A 2 2.00 -51.56 12.09
N ALA A 3 2.69 -50.45 11.80
CA ALA A 3 2.29 -49.56 10.73
C ALA A 3 2.48 -50.28 9.39
N THR A 4 1.42 -50.43 8.60
CA THR A 4 1.51 -51.03 7.26
C THR A 4 2.37 -50.17 6.35
N ALA A 5 3.00 -50.77 5.35
CA ALA A 5 3.81 -50.05 4.37
C ALA A 5 3.02 -48.94 3.66
N GLU A 6 1.72 -49.15 3.44
CA GLU A 6 0.79 -48.17 2.87
C GLU A 6 0.52 -47.00 3.83
N ASN A 7 0.32 -47.27 5.12
CA ASN A 7 0.18 -46.22 6.13
C ASN A 7 1.45 -45.39 6.26
N LEU A 8 2.63 -46.01 6.18
CA LEU A 8 3.91 -45.29 6.17
C LEU A 8 4.08 -44.48 4.88
N ALA A 9 3.76 -45.04 3.71
CA ALA A 9 3.82 -44.30 2.46
C ALA A 9 2.92 -43.06 2.47
N HIS A 10 1.69 -43.17 2.99
CA HIS A 10 0.79 -42.02 3.15
C HIS A 10 1.30 -41.03 4.20
N LEU A 11 1.80 -41.51 5.36
CA LEU A 11 2.31 -40.67 6.44
C LEU A 11 3.53 -39.82 6.00
N TRP A 12 4.40 -40.39 5.16
CA TRP A 12 5.62 -39.75 4.68
C TRP A 12 5.48 -39.08 3.29
N SER A 13 4.26 -39.06 2.74
CA SER A 13 3.95 -38.35 1.50
C SER A 13 3.70 -36.87 1.78
N PHE A 14 4.74 -36.05 1.67
CA PHE A 14 4.64 -34.61 1.89
C PHE A 14 4.36 -33.81 0.62
N ASN A 15 3.48 -32.81 0.75
CA ASN A 15 3.41 -31.71 -0.19
C ASN A 15 4.60 -30.76 0.05
N TRP A 16 5.73 -31.05 -0.58
CA TRP A 16 6.95 -30.25 -0.39
C TRP A 16 6.78 -28.78 -0.79
N GLY A 17 5.91 -28.47 -1.76
CA GLY A 17 5.58 -27.10 -2.11
C GLY A 17 4.95 -26.34 -0.93
N ALA A 18 3.95 -26.92 -0.28
CA ALA A 18 3.33 -26.37 0.92
C ALA A 18 4.33 -26.29 2.08
N MET A 19 5.18 -27.29 2.27
CA MET A 19 6.21 -27.28 3.32
C MET A 19 7.24 -26.15 3.11
N GLU A 20 7.67 -25.89 1.88
CA GLU A 20 8.54 -24.74 1.56
C GLU A 20 7.89 -23.40 1.94
N VAL A 21 6.56 -23.29 1.85
CA VAL A 21 5.84 -22.08 2.28
C VAL A 21 5.71 -22.02 3.80
N LEU A 22 5.32 -23.13 4.44
CA LEU A 22 5.06 -23.19 5.88
C LEU A 22 6.33 -23.04 6.73
N ILE A 23 7.41 -23.72 6.34
CA ILE A 23 8.66 -23.77 7.12
C ILE A 23 9.90 -23.31 6.35
N GLY A 24 9.82 -23.16 5.03
CA GLY A 24 10.95 -22.75 4.17
C GLY A 24 11.01 -21.26 3.85
N GLY A 25 10.02 -20.47 4.28
CA GLY A 25 9.95 -19.02 4.00
C GLY A 25 9.67 -18.66 2.53
N LYS A 26 9.24 -19.64 1.71
CA LYS A 26 8.78 -19.39 0.34
C LYS A 26 7.43 -18.69 0.36
N SER A 27 7.17 -17.83 -0.63
CA SER A 27 5.86 -17.19 -0.74
C SER A 27 4.83 -18.13 -1.35
N SER A 28 3.61 -18.09 -0.82
CA SER A 28 2.44 -18.80 -1.37
C SER A 28 2.18 -18.47 -2.85
N ILE A 29 2.50 -17.26 -3.31
CA ILE A 29 2.34 -16.87 -4.71
C ILE A 29 3.29 -17.68 -5.62
N ASP A 30 4.43 -18.11 -5.11
CA ASP A 30 5.46 -18.83 -5.89
C ASP A 30 5.20 -20.34 -5.98
N LEU A 31 4.07 -20.84 -5.44
CA LEU A 31 3.62 -22.21 -5.62
C LEU A 31 3.20 -22.45 -7.07
N THR A 32 3.69 -23.54 -7.66
CA THR A 32 3.44 -23.89 -9.07
C THR A 32 2.18 -24.71 -9.27
N GLU A 33 1.67 -25.34 -8.21
CA GLU A 33 0.48 -26.17 -8.19
C GLU A 33 -0.12 -26.23 -6.79
N LEU A 34 -1.36 -26.69 -6.70
CA LEU A 34 -2.01 -27.09 -5.46
C LEU A 34 -2.25 -28.61 -5.47
N GLU A 35 -2.49 -29.19 -4.31
CA GLU A 35 -2.83 -30.61 -4.17
C GLU A 35 -4.20 -30.76 -3.51
N ILE A 36 -5.23 -30.21 -4.16
CA ILE A 36 -6.62 -30.42 -3.74
C ILE A 36 -7.15 -31.68 -4.40
N ARG A 37 -7.59 -32.63 -3.59
CA ARG A 37 -7.95 -34.00 -4.04
C ARG A 37 -9.31 -34.06 -4.71
N ASP A 38 -10.30 -33.44 -4.08
CA ASP A 38 -11.70 -33.49 -4.50
C ASP A 38 -12.47 -32.24 -4.03
N ARG A 39 -13.77 -32.18 -4.37
CA ARG A 39 -14.62 -31.03 -4.04
C ARG A 39 -14.81 -30.85 -2.53
N THR A 40 -14.76 -31.93 -1.76
CA THR A 40 -14.86 -31.88 -0.29
C THR A 40 -13.58 -31.25 0.27
N ASP A 41 -12.42 -31.70 -0.20
CA ASP A 41 -11.11 -31.15 0.16
C ASP A 41 -11.01 -29.66 -0.22
N ALA A 42 -11.53 -29.28 -1.39
CA ALA A 42 -11.62 -27.88 -1.81
C ALA A 42 -12.50 -27.03 -0.88
N THR A 43 -13.59 -27.61 -0.38
CA THR A 43 -14.53 -26.95 0.54
C THR A 43 -13.85 -26.71 1.89
N GLU A 44 -13.20 -27.74 2.44
CA GLU A 44 -12.46 -27.62 3.69
C GLU A 44 -11.27 -26.66 3.56
N PHE A 45 -10.55 -26.67 2.45
CA PHE A 45 -9.48 -25.71 2.17
C PHE A 45 -9.98 -24.26 2.24
N LEU A 46 -11.12 -23.96 1.63
CA LEU A 46 -11.72 -22.62 1.68
C LEU A 46 -12.17 -22.25 3.10
N ARG A 47 -12.76 -23.19 3.85
CA ARG A 47 -13.13 -22.97 5.25
C ARG A 47 -11.93 -22.65 6.12
N TYR A 48 -10.83 -23.39 5.97
CA TYR A 48 -9.57 -23.09 6.63
C TYR A 48 -8.98 -21.74 6.20
N TYR A 49 -9.16 -21.35 4.94
CA TYR A 49 -8.78 -20.03 4.44
C TYR A 49 -9.64 -18.91 5.05
N GLY A 50 -10.84 -19.23 5.54
CA GLY A 50 -11.77 -18.30 6.18
C GLY A 50 -12.99 -17.92 5.35
N TYR A 51 -13.34 -18.72 4.35
CA TYR A 51 -14.56 -18.57 3.54
C TYR A 51 -15.35 -19.87 3.50
N ASP A 52 -16.65 -19.82 3.79
CA ASP A 52 -17.52 -21.00 3.62
C ASP A 52 -18.28 -20.93 2.29
N PRO A 53 -17.94 -21.77 1.29
CA PRO A 53 -18.61 -21.73 -0.01
C PRO A 53 -20.09 -22.14 0.05
N GLU A 54 -20.53 -22.77 1.14
CA GLU A 54 -21.94 -23.09 1.37
C GLU A 54 -22.72 -21.91 1.97
N ASN A 55 -22.02 -20.90 2.48
CA ASN A 55 -22.62 -19.64 2.93
C ASN A 55 -22.83 -18.70 1.73
N PRO A 56 -24.07 -18.27 1.42
CA PRO A 56 -24.34 -17.41 0.26
C PRO A 56 -23.59 -16.08 0.25
N VAL A 57 -23.27 -15.51 1.42
CA VAL A 57 -22.54 -14.25 1.55
C VAL A 57 -21.07 -14.42 1.15
N ASP A 58 -20.44 -15.47 1.65
CA ASP A 58 -19.05 -15.80 1.36
C ASP A 58 -18.90 -16.25 -0.10
N ALA A 59 -19.83 -17.08 -0.61
CA ALA A 59 -19.87 -17.47 -2.01
C ALA A 59 -19.95 -16.26 -2.95
N LYS A 60 -20.85 -15.30 -2.66
CA LYS A 60 -20.94 -14.05 -3.44
C LYS A 60 -19.66 -13.22 -3.35
N LYS A 61 -19.04 -13.15 -2.19
CA LYS A 61 -17.77 -12.43 -2.01
C LYS A 61 -16.64 -13.08 -2.80
N MET A 62 -16.51 -14.40 -2.74
CA MET A 62 -15.53 -15.16 -3.52
C MET A 62 -15.74 -14.95 -5.02
N HIS A 63 -16.99 -15.00 -5.49
CA HIS A 63 -17.32 -14.70 -6.88
C HIS A 63 -16.87 -13.29 -7.30
N SER A 64 -17.12 -12.28 -6.45
CA SER A 64 -16.63 -10.92 -6.69
C SER A 64 -15.10 -10.86 -6.81
N VAL A 65 -14.38 -11.62 -5.99
CA VAL A 65 -12.91 -11.70 -6.03
C VAL A 65 -12.42 -12.41 -7.29
N ILE A 66 -13.13 -13.44 -7.77
CA ILE A 66 -12.84 -14.11 -9.05
C ILE A 66 -12.95 -13.11 -10.21
N CYS A 67 -14.08 -12.40 -10.31
CA CYS A 67 -14.32 -11.39 -11.34
C CYS A 67 -13.28 -10.26 -11.31
N GLU A 68 -12.96 -9.74 -10.11
CA GLU A 68 -11.92 -8.72 -9.95
C GLU A 68 -10.54 -9.24 -10.38
N SER A 69 -10.22 -10.49 -10.07
CA SER A 69 -8.95 -11.13 -10.44
C SER A 69 -8.79 -11.25 -11.95
N TRP A 70 -9.82 -11.73 -12.66
CA TRP A 70 -9.79 -11.81 -14.12
C TRP A 70 -9.65 -10.44 -14.78
N ASN A 71 -10.45 -9.46 -14.33
CA ASN A 71 -10.37 -8.09 -14.82
C ASN A 71 -8.98 -7.48 -14.58
N PHE A 72 -8.32 -7.80 -13.45
CA PHE A 72 -6.95 -7.35 -13.20
C PHE A 72 -5.93 -8.01 -14.16
N ILE A 73 -6.04 -9.32 -14.38
CA ILE A 73 -5.16 -10.05 -15.31
C ILE A 73 -5.32 -9.47 -16.73
N GLU A 74 -6.55 -9.33 -17.20
CA GLU A 74 -6.88 -8.75 -18.51
C GLU A 74 -6.31 -7.34 -18.66
N LYS A 75 -6.67 -6.41 -17.77
CA LYS A 75 -6.36 -4.98 -17.97
C LYS A 75 -4.91 -4.62 -17.67
N TYR A 76 -4.28 -5.28 -16.71
CA TYR A 76 -2.98 -4.84 -16.17
C TYR A 76 -1.84 -5.80 -16.47
N LEU A 77 -2.09 -7.12 -16.50
CA LEU A 77 -1.02 -8.09 -16.70
C LEU A 77 -0.85 -8.47 -18.17
N MET A 78 -1.91 -8.62 -18.95
CA MET A 78 -1.79 -9.10 -20.34
C MET A 78 -2.82 -8.51 -21.33
N PRO A 79 -2.99 -7.18 -21.39
CA PRO A 79 -4.03 -6.57 -22.24
C PRO A 79 -3.85 -6.88 -23.73
N ALA A 80 -2.62 -6.84 -24.24
CA ALA A 80 -2.34 -7.11 -25.65
C ALA A 80 -2.60 -8.57 -26.02
N GLU A 81 -2.13 -9.51 -25.19
CA GLU A 81 -2.31 -10.94 -25.41
C GLU A 81 -3.78 -11.37 -25.27
N TRP A 82 -4.49 -10.76 -24.32
CA TRP A 82 -5.92 -10.99 -24.11
C TRP A 82 -6.76 -10.51 -25.29
N SER A 83 -6.46 -9.33 -25.85
CA SER A 83 -7.07 -8.83 -27.08
C SER A 83 -6.71 -9.69 -28.30
N ALA A 84 -5.52 -10.28 -28.33
CA ALA A 84 -5.10 -11.22 -29.37
C ALA A 84 -5.71 -12.63 -29.23
N GLY A 85 -6.62 -12.84 -28.28
CA GLY A 85 -7.34 -14.11 -28.09
C GLY A 85 -6.65 -15.12 -27.18
N ARG A 86 -5.51 -14.78 -26.55
CA ARG A 86 -4.93 -15.64 -25.50
C ARG A 86 -5.70 -15.43 -24.19
N ARG A 87 -6.71 -16.27 -23.98
CA ARG A 87 -7.62 -16.22 -22.84
C ARG A 87 -7.65 -17.55 -22.10
N PRO A 88 -8.07 -17.57 -20.82
CA PRO A 88 -8.37 -18.81 -20.13
C PRO A 88 -9.49 -19.58 -20.85
N PRO A 89 -9.56 -20.91 -20.67
CA PRO A 89 -10.70 -21.71 -21.10
C PRO A 89 -12.04 -21.14 -20.57
N ASP A 90 -13.09 -21.21 -21.39
CA ASP A 90 -14.39 -20.60 -21.07
C ASP A 90 -15.01 -21.16 -19.77
N ASP A 91 -14.83 -22.46 -19.50
CA ASP A 91 -15.29 -23.10 -18.26
C ASP A 91 -14.62 -22.49 -17.01
N LEU A 92 -13.35 -22.10 -17.12
CA LEU A 92 -12.60 -21.50 -16.03
C LEU A 92 -12.87 -19.98 -15.93
N LEU A 93 -13.07 -19.30 -17.06
CA LEU A 93 -13.39 -17.88 -17.10
C LEU A 93 -14.78 -17.57 -16.50
N MET A 94 -15.73 -18.47 -16.76
CA MET A 94 -17.13 -18.35 -16.31
C MET A 94 -17.37 -19.04 -14.96
N ALA A 95 -16.33 -19.57 -14.31
CA ALA A 95 -16.46 -20.22 -13.02
C ALA A 95 -16.99 -19.23 -11.96
N ASP A 96 -18.10 -19.60 -11.33
CA ASP A 96 -18.71 -18.84 -10.24
C ASP A 96 -18.23 -19.31 -8.86
N ASP A 97 -17.81 -20.57 -8.76
CA ASP A 97 -17.32 -21.23 -7.56
C ASP A 97 -15.79 -21.41 -7.57
N ALA A 98 -15.12 -20.90 -6.52
CA ALA A 98 -13.67 -21.03 -6.41
C ALA A 98 -13.20 -22.49 -6.26
N ARG A 99 -14.08 -23.41 -5.84
CA ARG A 99 -13.75 -24.85 -5.75
C ARG A 99 -13.38 -25.42 -7.11
N ASP A 100 -14.04 -24.98 -8.18
CA ASP A 100 -13.75 -25.45 -9.54
C ASP A 100 -12.37 -24.96 -10.01
N ILE A 101 -11.98 -23.75 -9.59
CA ILE A 101 -10.65 -23.18 -9.84
C ILE A 101 -9.58 -23.92 -9.03
N LEU A 102 -9.84 -24.24 -7.76
CA LEU A 102 -8.92 -25.00 -6.90
C LEU A 102 -8.65 -26.41 -7.46
N LEU A 103 -9.69 -27.08 -7.93
CA LEU A 103 -9.58 -28.38 -8.59
C LEU A 103 -8.82 -28.27 -9.91
N ALA A 104 -9.09 -27.24 -10.72
CA ALA A 104 -8.35 -26.98 -11.95
C ALA A 104 -6.85 -26.74 -11.69
N ALA A 105 -6.50 -26.02 -10.62
CA ALA A 105 -5.11 -25.77 -10.21
C ALA A 105 -4.39 -27.02 -9.71
N SER A 106 -5.13 -28.08 -9.36
CA SER A 106 -4.62 -29.36 -8.85
C SER A 106 -4.58 -30.45 -9.93
N ASP A 107 -5.00 -30.14 -11.16
CA ASP A 107 -4.98 -31.10 -12.28
C ASP A 107 -3.57 -31.31 -12.82
N ARG A 108 -3.00 -32.50 -12.57
CA ARG A 108 -1.63 -32.88 -12.97
C ARG A 108 -1.53 -33.50 -14.37
N ARG A 109 -2.65 -33.65 -15.08
CA ARG A 109 -2.65 -34.24 -16.43
C ARG A 109 -1.99 -33.30 -17.43
N ALA A 110 -1.13 -33.84 -18.29
CA ALA A 110 -0.41 -33.05 -19.29
C ALA A 110 -1.36 -32.29 -20.24
N GLU A 111 -2.49 -32.91 -20.60
CA GLU A 111 -3.56 -32.31 -21.42
C GLU A 111 -4.21 -31.08 -20.76
N GLY A 112 -4.23 -31.05 -19.42
CA GLY A 112 -4.79 -29.95 -18.62
C GLY A 112 -3.76 -28.89 -18.21
N ALA A 113 -2.50 -29.00 -18.64
CA ALA A 113 -1.41 -28.16 -18.12
C ALA A 113 -1.65 -26.65 -18.32
N LEU A 114 -2.22 -26.24 -19.46
CA LEU A 114 -2.57 -24.83 -19.70
C LEU A 114 -3.74 -24.38 -18.81
N ARG A 115 -4.75 -25.23 -18.63
CA ARG A 115 -5.90 -24.96 -17.74
C ARG A 115 -5.45 -24.83 -16.29
N GLN A 116 -4.56 -25.72 -15.83
CA GLN A 116 -3.92 -25.66 -14.51
C GLN A 116 -3.14 -24.35 -14.33
N ALA A 117 -2.35 -23.96 -15.33
CA ALA A 117 -1.56 -22.73 -15.28
C ALA A 117 -2.44 -21.48 -15.12
N TRP A 118 -3.56 -21.41 -15.84
CA TRP A 118 -4.54 -20.33 -15.69
C TRP A 118 -5.22 -20.32 -14.32
N ALA A 119 -5.57 -21.50 -13.80
CA ALA A 119 -6.18 -21.62 -12.48
C ALA A 119 -5.21 -21.16 -11.37
N CYS A 120 -3.94 -21.55 -11.44
CA CYS A 120 -2.91 -21.04 -10.52
C CYS A 120 -2.72 -19.52 -10.67
N ALA A 121 -2.74 -19.00 -11.90
CA ALA A 121 -2.58 -17.56 -12.15
C ALA A 121 -3.69 -16.73 -11.48
N VAL A 122 -4.96 -17.13 -11.65
CA VAL A 122 -6.08 -16.41 -11.04
C VAL A 122 -6.07 -16.56 -9.51
N LEU A 123 -5.77 -17.74 -8.96
CA LEU A 123 -5.70 -17.96 -7.50
C LEU A 123 -4.64 -17.08 -6.81
N ARG A 124 -3.49 -16.84 -7.47
CA ARG A 124 -2.45 -15.92 -6.94
C ARG A 124 -2.97 -14.49 -6.79
N VAL A 125 -3.77 -14.03 -7.75
CA VAL A 125 -4.40 -12.71 -7.72
C VAL A 125 -5.52 -12.67 -6.67
N MET A 126 -6.38 -13.71 -6.64
CA MET A 126 -7.45 -13.86 -5.65
C MET A 126 -6.91 -13.83 -4.21
N HIS A 127 -5.85 -14.59 -3.94
CA HIS A 127 -5.17 -14.63 -2.64
C HIS A 127 -4.74 -13.23 -2.19
N THR A 128 -4.12 -12.48 -3.10
CA THR A 128 -3.63 -11.12 -2.81
C THR A 128 -4.77 -10.13 -2.59
N LEU A 129 -5.85 -10.22 -3.37
CA LEU A 129 -7.06 -9.41 -3.17
C LEU A 129 -7.74 -9.70 -1.84
N ALA A 130 -7.88 -10.98 -1.47
CA ALA A 130 -8.46 -11.37 -0.19
C ALA A 130 -7.68 -10.78 1.00
N HIS A 131 -6.35 -10.68 0.89
CA HIS A 131 -5.52 -10.00 1.89
C HIS A 131 -5.74 -8.48 1.95
N ILE A 132 -5.90 -7.82 0.79
CA ILE A 132 -6.20 -6.37 0.75
C ILE A 132 -7.54 -6.09 1.45
N ASP A 133 -8.56 -6.91 1.19
CA ASP A 133 -9.88 -6.76 1.80
C ASP A 133 -9.89 -6.98 3.31
N GLY A 134 -9.03 -7.88 3.81
CA GLY A 134 -8.87 -8.07 5.25
C GLY A 134 -8.34 -6.82 5.97
N VAL A 135 -7.43 -6.08 5.33
CA VAL A 135 -6.80 -4.87 5.91
C VAL A 135 -7.67 -3.62 5.76
N ALA A 136 -8.41 -3.49 4.65
CA ALA A 136 -9.27 -2.33 4.39
C ALA A 136 -10.41 -2.15 5.41
N LYS A 137 -10.73 -3.18 6.21
CA LYS A 137 -11.79 -3.14 7.23
C LYS A 137 -11.46 -2.30 8.47
N PHE A 138 -10.20 -1.93 8.71
CA PHE A 138 -9.78 -1.36 9.99
C PHE A 138 -9.45 0.15 9.99
N ALA A 139 -9.59 0.85 8.87
CA ALA A 139 -9.34 2.29 8.85
C ALA A 139 -10.28 3.02 7.89
N ASP A 140 -11.03 3.98 8.43
CA ASP A 140 -11.67 5.00 7.60
C ASP A 140 -10.57 5.90 7.00
N VAL A 141 -10.12 5.54 5.80
CA VAL A 141 -9.09 6.25 5.03
C VAL A 141 -9.51 7.69 4.75
N GLU A 142 -10.81 7.96 4.62
CA GLU A 142 -11.33 9.30 4.33
C GLU A 142 -11.27 10.18 5.59
N ALA A 143 -11.59 9.64 6.77
CA ALA A 143 -11.39 10.31 8.05
C ALA A 143 -9.91 10.57 8.32
N ALA A 144 -9.04 9.58 8.04
CA ALA A 144 -7.59 9.72 8.16
C ALA A 144 -7.04 10.82 7.25
N ARG A 145 -7.43 10.80 5.97
CA ARG A 145 -7.07 11.82 4.99
C ARG A 145 -7.45 13.21 5.50
N THR A 146 -8.70 13.39 5.91
CA THR A 146 -9.21 14.69 6.33
C THR A 146 -8.45 15.22 7.54
N GLN A 147 -8.23 14.40 8.57
CA GLN A 147 -7.52 14.80 9.78
C GLN A 147 -6.04 15.10 9.55
N ILE A 148 -5.37 14.31 8.71
CA ILE A 148 -3.97 14.56 8.37
C ILE A 148 -3.89 15.82 7.50
N MET A 149 -4.65 15.91 6.39
CA MET A 149 -4.62 17.08 5.49
C MET A 149 -4.90 18.39 6.21
N ASN A 150 -5.97 18.44 7.01
CA ASN A 150 -6.36 19.65 7.75
C ASN A 150 -5.28 20.14 8.71
N ARG A 151 -4.42 19.24 9.21
CA ARG A 151 -3.28 19.64 10.05
C ARG A 151 -2.27 20.48 9.26
N PHE A 152 -1.99 20.10 8.02
CA PHE A 152 -1.01 20.80 7.17
C PHE A 152 -1.60 22.06 6.54
N LEU A 153 -2.86 21.99 6.10
CA LEU A 153 -3.54 23.13 5.48
C LEU A 153 -3.62 24.36 6.39
N LYS A 154 -3.59 24.19 7.72
CA LYS A 154 -3.51 25.30 8.70
C LYS A 154 -2.27 26.18 8.53
N TYR A 155 -1.17 25.62 8.03
CA TYR A 155 0.12 26.29 7.87
C TYR A 155 0.46 26.56 6.41
N ILE A 156 -0.50 26.36 5.50
CA ILE A 156 -0.36 26.64 4.08
C ILE A 156 -1.26 27.82 3.75
N PHE A 157 -0.68 28.90 3.24
CA PHE A 157 -1.42 30.11 2.88
C PHE A 157 -0.79 30.80 1.68
N ARG A 158 -1.49 31.76 1.09
CA ARG A 158 -0.90 32.69 0.11
C ARG A 158 -0.62 34.03 0.77
N ASN A 159 0.55 34.60 0.49
CA ASN A 159 0.90 35.95 0.95
C ASN A 159 0.18 37.04 0.12
N THR A 160 0.44 38.32 0.43
CA THR A 160 -0.14 39.47 -0.27
C THR A 160 0.19 39.48 -1.77
N ASP A 161 1.32 38.93 -2.15
CA ASP A 161 1.78 38.83 -3.55
C ASP A 161 1.26 37.57 -4.26
N GLY A 162 0.37 36.81 -3.60
CA GLY A 162 -0.24 35.59 -4.14
C GLY A 162 0.69 34.37 -4.15
N GLN A 163 1.90 34.47 -3.60
CA GLN A 163 2.86 33.36 -3.52
C GLN A 163 2.44 32.34 -2.46
N LEU A 164 2.66 31.06 -2.74
CA LEU A 164 2.37 29.98 -1.80
C LEU A 164 3.43 29.95 -0.70
N CYS A 165 3.01 29.98 0.56
CA CYS A 165 3.88 29.95 1.72
C CYS A 165 3.53 28.80 2.66
N PHE A 166 4.54 28.34 3.40
CA PHE A 166 4.42 27.32 4.43
C PHE A 166 5.01 27.82 5.75
N GLY A 167 4.18 27.89 6.78
CA GLY A 167 4.58 28.27 8.14
C GLY A 167 3.52 29.07 8.88
N SER A 168 3.95 29.93 9.80
CA SER A 168 3.06 30.90 10.45
C SER A 168 2.97 32.18 9.62
N ARG A 169 2.09 33.12 10.01
CA ARG A 169 1.99 34.42 9.33
C ARG A 169 3.23 35.30 9.52
N GLU A 170 4.00 35.05 10.57
CA GLU A 170 5.21 35.81 10.93
C GLU A 170 6.47 35.17 10.34
N ILE A 171 6.56 33.84 10.37
CA ILE A 171 7.72 33.08 9.94
C ILE A 171 7.24 32.00 8.98
N SER A 172 7.55 32.17 7.69
CA SER A 172 7.17 31.23 6.64
C SER A 172 8.25 31.13 5.57
N VAL A 173 8.21 30.04 4.82
CA VAL A 173 9.03 29.84 3.63
C VAL A 173 8.16 29.80 2.39
N GLN A 174 8.70 30.30 1.28
CA GLN A 174 8.03 30.24 0.00
C GLN A 174 8.10 28.82 -0.58
N LEU A 175 6.96 28.32 -1.02
CA LEU A 175 6.84 27.07 -1.74
C LEU A 175 6.66 27.33 -3.23
N ASP A 176 7.17 26.41 -4.02
CA ASP A 176 6.76 26.29 -5.42
C ASP A 176 5.35 25.70 -5.51
N ARG A 177 5.18 24.49 -4.95
CA ARG A 177 3.91 23.78 -4.94
C ARG A 177 3.85 22.70 -3.85
N ILE A 178 2.65 22.20 -3.60
CA ILE A 178 2.41 21.02 -2.77
C ILE A 178 1.63 20.01 -3.60
N GLU A 179 2.10 18.77 -3.61
CA GLU A 179 1.43 17.68 -4.32
C GLU A 179 0.89 16.68 -3.30
N TRP A 180 -0.42 16.49 -3.32
CA TRP A 180 -1.08 15.46 -2.54
C TRP A 180 -1.19 14.18 -3.36
N LYS A 181 -0.51 13.13 -2.91
CA LYS A 181 -0.65 11.79 -3.48
C LYS A 181 -1.79 11.08 -2.75
N LEU A 182 -3.00 11.40 -3.19
CA LEU A 182 -4.23 10.84 -2.64
C LEU A 182 -4.56 9.53 -3.40
N ARG A 183 -4.49 8.42 -2.67
CA ARG A 183 -4.67 7.03 -3.12
C ARG A 183 -3.59 6.51 -4.06
N LYS A 184 -3.00 5.37 -3.68
CA LYS A 184 -2.66 4.35 -4.67
C LYS A 184 -3.96 3.65 -5.04
N SER A 185 -4.24 3.49 -6.33
CA SER A 185 -5.40 2.72 -6.77
C SER A 185 -5.31 1.29 -6.20
N ARG A 186 -6.45 0.62 -5.99
CA ARG A 186 -6.50 -0.75 -5.45
C ARG A 186 -5.62 -1.70 -6.29
N GLU A 187 -5.58 -1.46 -7.59
CA GLU A 187 -4.76 -2.15 -8.58
C GLU A 187 -3.26 -1.84 -8.41
N SER A 188 -2.92 -0.61 -8.04
CA SER A 188 -1.53 -0.22 -7.74
C SER A 188 -1.00 -0.79 -6.43
N ILE A 189 -1.90 -1.14 -5.49
CA ILE A 189 -1.57 -1.89 -4.27
C ILE A 189 -1.42 -3.37 -4.61
N LEU A 190 -2.37 -3.94 -5.34
CA LEU A 190 -2.33 -5.32 -5.81
C LEU A 190 -1.06 -5.62 -6.60
N LEU A 191 -0.70 -4.76 -7.57
CA LEU A 191 0.55 -4.86 -8.33
C LEU A 191 1.79 -4.76 -7.43
N LYS A 192 1.72 -3.95 -6.36
CA LYS A 192 2.82 -3.82 -5.40
C LYS A 192 3.03 -5.09 -4.57
N LEU A 193 1.95 -5.73 -4.14
CA LEU A 193 2.01 -6.96 -3.36
C LEU A 193 2.45 -8.14 -4.22
N LEU A 194 1.93 -8.24 -5.45
CA LEU A 194 2.27 -9.32 -6.38
C LEU A 194 3.75 -9.37 -6.75
N HIS A 195 4.47 -8.23 -6.87
CA HIS A 195 5.89 -8.25 -7.22
C HIS A 195 6.85 -8.39 -6.02
N LYS A 196 6.40 -8.20 -4.77
CA LYS A 196 7.27 -8.28 -3.58
C LYS A 196 7.35 -9.71 -3.03
N LYS A 197 8.53 -10.12 -2.57
CA LYS A 197 8.74 -11.47 -1.98
C LYS A 197 7.86 -11.74 -0.76
N ALA A 198 7.73 -10.76 0.14
CA ALA A 198 6.80 -10.82 1.26
C ALA A 198 5.41 -10.32 0.83
N ASN A 199 4.45 -11.24 0.70
CA ASN A 199 3.04 -10.93 0.39
C ASN A 199 2.24 -10.59 1.65
N VAL A 200 2.84 -9.88 2.60
CA VAL A 200 2.19 -9.54 3.88
C VAL A 200 1.59 -8.13 3.77
N ALA A 201 0.31 -8.02 4.08
CA ALA A 201 -0.46 -6.78 3.98
C ALA A 201 -0.13 -5.74 5.07
N GLU A 202 0.71 -6.10 6.07
CA GLU A 202 1.06 -5.29 7.25
C GLU A 202 1.73 -3.92 6.95
N THR A 203 2.05 -3.57 5.71
CA THR A 203 2.83 -2.36 5.42
C THR A 203 2.40 -1.57 4.20
N ILE A 204 1.08 -1.45 3.93
CA ILE A 204 0.58 -0.44 2.97
C ILE A 204 0.59 0.94 3.66
N TYR A 205 1.79 1.44 3.99
CA TYR A 205 2.02 2.77 4.59
C TYR A 205 1.84 3.94 3.61
N ASP A 206 1.27 3.65 2.45
CA ASP A 206 1.50 4.35 1.20
C ASP A 206 0.16 4.84 0.59
N LEU A 207 -0.89 4.86 1.44
CA LEU A 207 -2.24 5.27 1.11
C LEU A 207 -2.39 6.80 1.07
N LEU A 208 -1.56 7.51 1.84
CA LEU A 208 -1.50 8.96 1.89
C LEU A 208 -0.06 9.43 1.79
N GLY A 209 0.26 10.16 0.73
CA GLY A 209 1.57 10.79 0.54
C GLY A 209 1.43 12.29 0.28
N MET A 210 2.42 13.07 0.67
CA MET A 210 2.50 14.49 0.38
C MET A 210 3.93 14.87 -0.01
N ARG A 211 4.05 15.66 -1.08
CA ARG A 211 5.30 16.29 -1.48
C ARG A 211 5.19 17.79 -1.23
N ILE A 212 6.16 18.34 -0.52
CA ILE A 212 6.33 19.78 -0.31
C ILE A 212 7.53 20.21 -1.15
N ILE A 213 7.30 21.07 -2.14
CA ILE A 213 8.34 21.56 -3.04
C ILE A 213 8.65 23.02 -2.67
N THR A 214 9.86 23.27 -2.19
CA THR A 214 10.35 24.62 -1.84
C THR A 214 10.97 25.29 -3.05
N LYS A 215 11.09 26.64 -3.01
CA LYS A 215 11.82 27.37 -4.05
C LYS A 215 13.32 27.13 -3.96
N ASN A 216 13.89 27.20 -2.75
CA ASN A 216 15.32 27.02 -2.53
C ASN A 216 15.63 25.72 -1.78
N LEU A 217 16.87 25.24 -1.93
CA LEU A 217 17.37 24.07 -1.21
C LEU A 217 17.43 24.30 0.32
N SER A 218 17.83 25.50 0.75
CA SER A 218 17.90 25.88 2.16
C SER A 218 16.55 25.77 2.87
N ASP A 219 15.47 26.10 2.17
CA ASP A 219 14.11 26.12 2.70
C ASP A 219 13.61 24.72 3.05
N VAL A 220 14.16 23.66 2.44
CA VAL A 220 13.82 22.26 2.77
C VAL A 220 14.07 21.96 4.24
N MET A 221 15.19 22.40 4.80
CA MET A 221 15.50 22.19 6.22
C MET A 221 14.58 23.02 7.11
N VAL A 222 14.18 24.21 6.67
CA VAL A 222 13.21 25.04 7.39
C VAL A 222 11.83 24.39 7.39
N VAL A 223 11.39 23.79 6.27
CA VAL A 223 10.16 22.97 6.23
C VAL A 223 10.25 21.82 7.23
N VAL A 224 11.35 21.07 7.25
CA VAL A 224 11.54 19.96 8.22
C VAL A 224 11.50 20.47 9.66
N LYS A 225 12.07 21.64 9.95
CA LYS A 225 11.98 22.34 11.24
C LYS A 225 10.52 22.67 11.59
N PHE A 226 9.77 23.28 10.66
CA PHE A 226 8.36 23.62 10.85
C PHE A 226 7.47 22.40 11.06
N LEU A 227 7.75 21.28 10.38
CA LEU A 227 7.01 20.03 10.60
C LEU A 227 7.07 19.57 12.06
N ARG A 228 8.21 19.79 12.73
CA ARG A 228 8.40 19.52 14.16
C ARG A 228 7.79 20.61 15.03
N GLU A 229 8.13 21.87 14.78
CA GLU A 229 7.75 23.01 15.64
C GLU A 229 6.25 23.26 15.66
N PHE A 230 5.57 23.10 14.52
CA PHE A 230 4.13 23.24 14.43
C PHE A 230 3.38 21.92 14.73
N HIS A 231 4.08 20.93 15.29
CA HIS A 231 3.52 19.63 15.68
C HIS A 231 2.75 18.92 14.55
N MET A 232 3.16 19.16 13.31
CA MET A 232 2.56 18.53 12.13
C MET A 232 2.95 17.06 12.07
N VAL A 233 4.22 16.80 12.42
CA VAL A 233 4.83 15.49 12.53
C VAL A 233 5.32 15.27 13.96
N SER A 234 5.08 14.07 14.48
CA SER A 234 5.56 13.63 15.78
C SER A 234 6.79 12.73 15.58
N PHE A 235 7.97 13.19 16.01
CA PHE A 235 9.22 12.45 15.82
C PHE A 235 9.22 11.04 16.46
N PRO A 236 8.58 10.77 17.62
CA PRO A 236 8.46 9.40 18.15
C PRO A 236 7.58 8.49 17.29
N ASN A 237 6.74 9.07 16.42
CA ASN A 237 5.89 8.35 15.49
C ASN A 237 6.46 8.32 14.07
N CYS A 238 7.70 8.75 13.87
CA CYS A 238 8.43 8.56 12.63
C CYS A 238 9.07 7.17 12.62
N ASN A 239 8.97 6.46 11.49
CA ASN A 239 9.63 5.17 11.32
C ASN A 239 11.10 5.39 10.92
N PRO A 240 12.08 5.02 11.75
CA PRO A 240 13.50 5.26 11.46
C PRO A 240 14.00 4.52 10.20
N SER A 241 13.50 3.31 9.96
CA SER A 241 13.89 2.52 8.77
C SER A 241 13.41 3.13 7.44
N ARG A 242 12.48 4.09 7.51
CA ARG A 242 11.87 4.78 6.37
C ARG A 242 12.04 6.30 6.44
N ALA A 243 12.96 6.79 7.27
CA ALA A 243 13.44 8.16 7.23
C ALA A 243 14.73 8.18 6.42
N ARG A 244 14.76 8.96 5.33
CA ARG A 244 15.93 9.04 4.44
C ARG A 244 16.18 10.47 4.02
N ASN A 245 17.45 10.85 3.93
CA ASN A 245 17.88 12.10 3.35
C ASN A 245 18.89 11.80 2.25
N SER A 246 18.48 12.02 0.99
CA SER A 246 19.38 11.96 -0.17
C SER A 246 19.64 13.33 -0.80
N LEU A 247 19.16 14.42 -0.16
CA LEU A 247 19.12 15.75 -0.75
C LEU A 247 20.11 16.73 -0.12
N ILE A 248 20.32 16.67 1.20
CA ILE A 248 21.08 17.67 1.95
C ILE A 248 22.19 17.01 2.75
N ASP A 249 23.41 17.52 2.65
CA ASP A 249 24.46 17.23 3.61
C ASP A 249 24.17 17.97 4.92
N VAL A 250 23.69 17.23 5.92
CA VAL A 250 23.24 17.82 7.20
C VAL A 250 24.41 18.42 7.97
N GLU A 251 25.60 17.82 7.91
CA GLU A 251 26.76 18.30 8.67
C GLU A 251 27.28 19.62 8.08
N GLY A 252 27.50 19.65 6.77
CA GLY A 252 27.90 20.87 6.07
C GLY A 252 26.86 21.99 6.19
N PHE A 253 25.57 21.66 6.05
CA PHE A 253 24.48 22.61 6.22
C PHE A 253 24.46 23.21 7.62
N LYS A 254 24.57 22.36 8.66
CA LYS A 254 24.60 22.80 10.05
C LYS A 254 25.76 23.76 10.31
N HIS A 255 26.98 23.38 9.90
CA HIS A 255 28.17 24.20 10.11
C HIS A 255 28.01 25.59 9.47
N ASN A 256 27.57 25.64 8.22
CA ASN A 256 27.40 26.90 7.50
C ASN A 256 26.31 27.78 8.11
N VAL A 257 25.17 27.20 8.51
CA VAL A 257 24.07 27.96 9.11
C VAL A 257 24.43 28.48 10.50
N ASP A 258 25.09 27.66 11.34
CA ASP A 258 25.51 28.10 12.67
C ASP A 258 26.53 29.25 12.56
N MET A 259 27.51 29.14 11.67
CA MET A 259 28.49 30.21 11.38
C MET A 259 27.79 31.50 10.89
N LEU A 260 26.90 31.39 9.89
CA LEU A 260 26.20 32.55 9.35
C LEU A 260 25.29 33.21 10.39
N ARG A 261 24.67 32.42 11.27
CA ARG A 261 23.84 32.93 12.35
C ARG A 261 24.68 33.73 13.34
N GLU A 262 25.83 33.21 13.76
CA GLU A 262 26.77 33.92 14.64
C GLU A 262 27.22 35.25 14.00
N MET A 263 27.59 35.23 12.72
CA MET A 263 27.97 36.44 11.99
C MET A 263 26.83 37.48 11.91
N LEU A 264 25.59 37.02 11.75
CA LEU A 264 24.41 37.89 11.72
C LEU A 264 24.12 38.50 13.11
N GLU A 265 24.19 37.68 14.17
CA GLU A 265 23.99 38.12 15.56
C GLU A 265 25.06 39.12 16.00
N GLU A 266 26.30 38.96 15.55
CA GLU A 266 27.40 39.90 15.77
C GLU A 266 27.37 41.14 14.85
N GLY A 267 26.41 41.20 13.91
CA GLY A 267 26.27 42.31 12.96
C GLY A 267 27.37 42.39 11.90
N ARG A 268 28.14 41.32 11.70
CA ARG A 268 29.19 41.22 10.67
C ARG A 268 28.62 41.11 9.26
N ILE A 269 27.39 40.61 9.14
CA ILE A 269 26.65 40.52 7.88
C ILE A 269 25.24 41.05 8.06
N GLN A 270 24.67 41.56 6.99
CA GLN A 270 23.28 42.00 6.92
C GLN A 270 22.34 40.83 6.57
N PRO A 271 21.03 40.92 6.88
CA PRO A 271 20.07 39.85 6.57
C PRO A 271 20.02 39.43 5.09
N HIS A 272 20.24 40.36 4.16
CA HIS A 272 20.29 40.05 2.73
C HIS A 272 21.55 39.27 2.34
N GLU A 273 22.68 39.54 3.00
CA GLU A 273 23.93 38.79 2.80
C GLU A 273 23.80 37.37 3.35
N PHE A 274 23.18 37.21 4.52
CA PHE A 274 22.83 35.90 5.08
C PHE A 274 22.03 35.07 4.08
N THR A 275 20.98 35.65 3.51
CA THR A 275 20.12 34.97 2.53
C THR A 275 20.88 34.61 1.25
N ASN A 276 21.70 35.53 0.72
CA ASN A 276 22.50 35.30 -0.49
C ASN A 276 23.55 34.20 -0.31
N ILE A 277 24.21 34.12 0.85
CA ILE A 277 25.19 33.06 1.12
C ILE A 277 24.48 31.71 1.28
N LEU A 278 23.29 31.69 1.90
CA LEU A 278 22.47 30.48 2.00
C LEU A 278 22.00 29.96 0.64
N LEU A 279 21.74 30.83 -0.33
CA LEU A 279 21.42 30.42 -1.71
C LEU A 279 22.60 29.68 -2.37
N GLY A 280 23.84 29.95 -1.94
CA GLY A 280 25.05 29.28 -2.40
C GLY A 280 25.29 27.89 -1.78
N LEU A 281 24.45 27.43 -0.85
CA LEU A 281 24.57 26.09 -0.28
C LEU A 281 24.28 25.03 -1.35
N THR A 282 25.25 24.15 -1.57
CA THR A 282 25.19 23.14 -2.64
C THR A 282 24.69 21.79 -2.15
N LYS A 283 24.09 21.02 -3.07
CA LYS A 283 23.68 19.63 -2.86
C LYS A 283 24.93 18.77 -2.54
N PRO A 284 24.82 17.68 -1.76
CA PRO A 284 25.95 16.78 -1.51
C PRO A 284 26.54 16.25 -2.83
N ILE A 285 27.88 16.17 -2.88
CA ILE A 285 28.64 15.80 -4.07
C ILE A 285 28.46 14.32 -4.43
N SER A 286 28.21 13.43 -3.45
CA SER A 286 27.73 12.05 -3.66
C SER A 286 27.45 11.38 -2.31
N LEU A 287 26.20 10.99 -2.04
CA LEU A 287 25.90 10.02 -0.99
C LEU A 287 26.07 8.61 -1.58
N GLY A 288 27.29 8.07 -1.45
CA GLY A 288 27.59 6.69 -1.77
C GLY A 288 26.72 5.72 -0.94
N ASN A 289 26.30 4.64 -1.59
CA ASN A 289 25.59 3.48 -1.05
C ASN A 289 24.15 3.71 -0.54
N HIS A 290 23.20 3.76 -1.47
CA HIS A 290 21.80 3.50 -1.16
C HIS A 290 21.51 2.00 -1.09
N ALA A 291 21.20 1.52 0.12
CA ALA A 291 20.76 0.16 0.45
C ALA A 291 19.33 -0.15 -0.06
N ASN A 292 19.04 0.14 -1.33
CA ASN A 292 17.83 -0.31 -2.01
C ASN A 292 18.13 -0.49 -3.51
N PRO A 293 18.11 -1.72 -4.07
CA PRO A 293 18.42 -1.99 -5.48
C PRO A 293 17.47 -1.34 -6.49
N HIS A 294 16.41 -0.67 -6.02
CA HIS A 294 15.22 -0.31 -6.80
C HIS A 294 14.84 1.18 -6.74
N SER A 295 15.56 2.01 -5.98
CA SER A 295 15.40 3.46 -6.04
C SER A 295 16.30 3.99 -7.17
N ALA A 296 15.78 4.86 -8.04
CA ALA A 296 16.61 5.49 -9.08
C ALA A 296 17.82 6.15 -8.41
N LYS A 297 19.03 5.89 -8.91
CA LYS A 297 20.30 6.37 -8.33
C LYS A 297 20.33 7.89 -8.15
N ASP A 298 19.47 8.60 -8.87
CA ASP A 298 19.42 10.06 -8.94
C ASP A 298 18.25 10.68 -8.15
N TYR A 299 17.44 9.88 -7.44
CA TYR A 299 16.28 10.42 -6.70
C TYR A 299 16.72 11.18 -5.43
N ARG A 300 16.43 12.49 -5.39
CA ARG A 300 16.85 13.39 -4.30
C ARG A 300 15.67 13.95 -3.53
N ALA A 301 15.50 13.57 -2.27
CA ALA A 301 14.51 14.15 -1.37
C ALA A 301 14.85 13.88 0.11
N VAL A 302 14.25 14.65 1.01
CA VAL A 302 14.08 14.27 2.41
C VAL A 302 12.76 13.50 2.53
N GLN A 303 12.80 12.23 2.90
CA GLN A 303 11.65 11.34 3.03
C GLN A 303 11.42 10.97 4.49
N LEU A 304 10.16 11.04 4.93
CA LEU A 304 9.73 10.68 6.27
C LEU A 304 8.45 9.83 6.18
N THR A 305 8.43 8.66 6.82
CA THR A 305 7.20 7.90 7.05
C THR A 305 6.75 8.08 8.49
N CYS A 306 5.55 8.61 8.69
CA CYS A 306 5.01 8.95 10.00
C CYS A 306 3.69 8.21 10.24
N ARG A 307 3.24 8.16 11.50
CA ARG A 307 1.89 7.72 11.85
C ARG A 307 1.16 8.74 12.71
N GLN A 308 -0.15 8.84 12.55
CA GLN A 308 -1.01 9.70 13.35
C GLN A 308 -2.17 8.88 13.90
N LEU A 309 -2.52 9.09 15.17
CA LEU A 309 -3.76 8.53 15.73
C LEU A 309 -4.96 9.26 15.09
N ILE A 310 -5.81 8.50 14.42
CA ILE A 310 -7.02 8.97 13.75
C ILE A 310 -8.21 8.48 14.55
N ARG A 311 -9.18 9.38 14.73
CA ARG A 311 -10.45 9.08 15.40
C ARG A 311 -11.58 9.20 14.41
N TYR A 312 -12.44 8.19 14.31
CA TYR A 312 -13.62 8.30 13.46
C TYR A 312 -14.87 7.81 14.19
N PRO A 313 -16.06 8.33 13.85
CA PRO A 313 -17.29 7.95 14.50
C PRO A 313 -17.51 6.45 14.36
N ASN A 314 -17.88 5.79 15.46
CA ASN A 314 -18.26 4.40 15.40
C ASN A 314 -19.57 4.27 14.60
N PRO A 315 -19.57 3.58 13.43
CA PRO A 315 -20.77 3.43 12.63
C PRO A 315 -21.91 2.74 13.38
N ASN A 316 -21.57 1.87 14.34
CA ASN A 316 -22.55 1.12 15.12
C ASN A 316 -23.40 2.05 16.00
N LEU A 317 -22.81 3.10 16.59
CA LEU A 317 -23.58 4.07 17.38
C LEU A 317 -24.59 4.85 16.54
N GLN A 318 -24.23 5.24 15.31
CA GLN A 318 -25.17 5.93 14.43
C GLN A 318 -26.41 5.08 14.13
N TRP A 319 -26.21 3.77 13.97
CA TRP A 319 -27.30 2.82 13.78
C TRP A 319 -28.10 2.59 15.08
N GLN A 320 -27.44 2.52 16.22
CA GLN A 320 -28.11 2.42 17.53
C GLN A 320 -28.98 3.64 17.81
N GLU A 321 -28.51 4.86 17.54
CA GLU A 321 -29.32 6.07 17.70
C GLU A 321 -30.54 6.05 16.77
N LYS A 322 -30.37 5.63 15.52
CA LYS A 322 -31.50 5.49 14.57
C LYS A 322 -32.51 4.46 15.03
N MET A 323 -32.05 3.29 15.51
CA MET A 323 -32.92 2.23 16.03
C MET A 323 -33.62 2.66 17.31
N SER A 324 -32.91 3.33 18.23
CA SER A 324 -33.47 3.87 19.48
C SER A 324 -34.57 4.89 19.19
N ARG A 325 -34.37 5.81 18.24
CA ARG A 325 -35.43 6.73 17.79
C ARG A 325 -36.60 6.00 17.14
N TYR A 326 -36.36 4.97 16.33
CA TYR A 326 -37.42 4.19 15.70
C TYR A 326 -38.32 3.49 16.73
N VAL A 327 -37.72 2.90 17.77
CA VAL A 327 -38.43 2.28 18.90
C VAL A 327 -39.15 3.34 19.74
N GLY A 328 -38.48 4.44 20.08
CA GLY A 328 -39.04 5.53 20.89
C GLY A 328 -40.21 6.25 20.24
N ASP A 329 -40.20 6.40 18.91
CA ASP A 329 -41.31 6.96 18.12
C ASP A 329 -42.49 5.97 17.95
N ALA A 330 -42.42 4.78 18.54
CA ALA A 330 -43.40 3.69 18.39
C ALA A 330 -43.73 3.34 16.93
N ARG A 331 -42.77 3.49 16.01
CA ARG A 331 -42.96 3.13 14.60
C ARG A 331 -42.89 1.61 14.41
N GLY A 332 -43.63 1.11 13.42
CA GLY A 332 -43.64 -0.32 13.08
C GLY A 332 -44.52 -1.18 13.99
N THR A 333 -44.41 -2.50 13.85
CA THR A 333 -45.17 -3.48 14.66
C THR A 333 -44.52 -3.72 16.02
N GLU A 334 -45.29 -4.21 17.00
CA GLU A 334 -44.80 -4.54 18.34
C GLU A 334 -43.62 -5.53 18.32
N LEU A 335 -43.66 -6.51 17.41
CA LEU A 335 -42.56 -7.45 17.21
C LEU A 335 -41.29 -6.76 16.71
N MET A 336 -41.42 -5.79 15.79
CA MET A 336 -40.30 -5.00 15.29
C MET A 336 -39.65 -4.18 16.40
N GLN A 337 -40.46 -3.60 17.29
CA GLN A 337 -39.97 -2.82 18.43
C GLN A 337 -39.21 -3.70 19.43
N LYS A 338 -39.75 -4.90 19.73
CA LYS A 338 -39.08 -5.89 20.60
C LYS A 338 -37.74 -6.34 20.03
N VAL A 339 -37.68 -6.70 18.75
CA VAL A 339 -36.43 -7.10 18.07
C VAL A 339 -35.41 -5.96 18.07
N CYS A 340 -35.84 -4.72 17.77
CA CYS A 340 -34.95 -3.55 17.85
C CYS A 340 -34.42 -3.30 19.26
N GLN A 341 -35.24 -3.49 20.31
CA GLN A 341 -34.78 -3.39 21.70
C GLN A 341 -33.75 -4.46 22.06
N GLU A 342 -33.96 -5.72 21.63
CA GLU A 342 -33.00 -6.80 21.83
C GLU A 342 -31.67 -6.53 21.11
N ILE A 343 -31.71 -6.03 19.86
CA ILE A 343 -30.50 -5.65 19.11
C ILE A 343 -29.75 -4.50 19.80
N LEU A 344 -30.46 -3.51 20.33
CA LEU A 344 -29.87 -2.40 21.08
C LEU A 344 -29.17 -2.89 22.35
N LEU A 345 -29.77 -3.85 23.07
CA LEU A 345 -29.17 -4.47 24.25
C LEU A 345 -27.89 -5.26 23.91
N LEU A 346 -27.90 -6.00 22.79
CA LEU A 346 -26.75 -6.79 22.34
C LEU A 346 -25.60 -5.93 21.77
N SER A 347 -25.94 -4.80 21.17
CA SER A 347 -24.96 -3.92 20.51
C SER A 347 -24.35 -2.89 21.46
N ASN A 348 -24.72 -2.89 22.74
CA ASN A 348 -24.42 -1.82 23.70
C ASN A 348 -22.90 -1.56 23.78
N THR A 349 -22.46 -0.53 23.05
CA THR A 349 -21.09 -0.04 23.09
C THR A 349 -21.16 1.45 23.31
N ASP A 350 -20.52 1.90 24.39
CA ASP A 350 -20.37 3.32 24.68
C ASP A 350 -19.21 3.96 23.88
N GLU A 351 -18.52 3.16 23.05
CA GLU A 351 -17.35 3.59 22.29
C GLU A 351 -17.76 4.45 21.09
N LYS A 352 -17.94 5.75 21.34
CA LYS A 352 -18.33 6.77 20.36
C LYS A 352 -17.38 6.89 19.17
N MET A 353 -16.10 6.67 19.41
CA MET A 353 -15.02 6.88 18.45
C MET A 353 -14.12 5.67 18.41
N ILE A 354 -13.85 5.17 17.21
CA ILE A 354 -12.80 4.16 17.01
C ILE A 354 -11.48 4.92 16.79
N GLU A 355 -10.42 4.44 17.44
CA GLU A 355 -9.08 5.02 17.32
C GLU A 355 -8.13 4.05 16.61
N GLY A 356 -7.31 4.58 15.70
CA GLY A 356 -6.30 3.79 15.01
C GLY A 356 -5.14 4.63 14.50
N PHE A 357 -3.92 4.11 14.58
CA PHE A 357 -2.76 4.78 13.98
C PHE A 357 -2.78 4.61 12.47
N PHE A 358 -2.85 5.72 11.75
CA PHE A 358 -2.80 5.75 10.30
C PHE A 358 -1.44 6.26 9.80
N PRO A 359 -0.78 5.54 8.89
CA PRO A 359 0.50 5.94 8.34
C PRO A 359 0.37 6.92 7.16
N PHE A 360 1.36 7.80 7.01
CA PHE A 360 1.47 8.67 5.85
C PHE A 360 2.95 8.99 5.52
N GLU A 361 3.22 9.27 4.24
CA GLU A 361 4.55 9.60 3.74
C GLU A 361 4.67 11.10 3.43
N LEU A 362 5.77 11.70 3.85
CA LEU A 362 6.17 13.06 3.51
C LEU A 362 7.45 13.04 2.69
N GLN A 363 7.50 13.89 1.67
CA GLN A 363 8.70 14.14 0.89
C GLN A 363 8.90 15.65 0.77
N VAL A 364 10.09 16.13 1.09
CA VAL A 364 10.45 17.55 0.98
C VAL A 364 11.64 17.68 0.04
N MET A 365 11.56 18.60 -0.91
CA MET A 365 12.60 18.86 -1.91
C MET A 365 12.51 20.28 -2.48
N ASP A 366 13.58 20.78 -3.08
CA ASP A 366 13.58 22.03 -3.85
C ASP A 366 13.06 21.84 -5.28
N GLU A 367 12.73 22.95 -5.94
CA GLU A 367 12.19 23.01 -7.30
C GLU A 367 13.10 22.29 -8.31
N GLU A 368 14.42 22.51 -8.26
CA GLU A 368 15.37 21.90 -9.19
C GLU A 368 15.44 20.38 -8.98
N SER A 369 15.48 19.91 -7.72
CA SER A 369 15.42 18.48 -7.43
C SER A 369 14.07 17.87 -7.80
N ALA A 370 12.96 18.59 -7.64
CA ALA A 370 11.65 18.14 -8.09
C ALA A 370 11.60 17.97 -9.62
N ALA A 371 12.17 18.91 -10.37
CA ALA A 371 12.27 18.83 -11.83
C ALA A 371 13.16 17.65 -12.28
N SER A 372 14.32 17.46 -11.65
CA SER A 372 15.20 16.31 -11.90
C SER A 372 14.52 14.99 -11.56
N ASN A 373 13.86 14.92 -10.41
CA ASN A 373 13.06 13.76 -10.01
C ASN A 373 11.90 13.50 -10.96
N ALA A 374 11.30 14.52 -11.58
CA ALA A 374 10.22 14.34 -12.56
C ALA A 374 10.73 13.73 -13.88
N ILE A 375 11.93 14.11 -14.32
CA ILE A 375 12.63 13.45 -15.44
C ILE A 375 12.95 11.99 -15.06
N GLY A 376 13.38 11.77 -13.82
CA GLY A 376 13.51 10.43 -13.22
C GLY A 376 12.17 9.68 -13.09
N ASP A 377 11.04 10.36 -12.89
CA ASP A 377 9.70 9.77 -12.82
C ASP A 377 9.26 9.24 -14.22
N ALA A 378 9.82 9.74 -15.33
CA ALA A 378 9.71 9.05 -16.63
C ALA A 378 10.41 7.67 -16.62
N SER A 379 11.46 7.50 -15.79
CA SER A 379 11.99 6.19 -15.43
C SER A 379 11.16 5.49 -14.36
N HIS A 380 10.34 6.18 -13.57
CA HIS A 380 9.32 5.57 -12.71
C HIS A 380 8.21 4.89 -13.53
N ASP A 381 7.86 5.38 -14.73
CA ASP A 381 7.00 4.63 -15.64
C ASP A 381 7.68 3.36 -16.16
N ARG A 382 8.98 3.42 -16.48
CA ARG A 382 9.80 2.21 -16.74
C ARG A 382 9.89 1.28 -15.53
N TYR A 383 9.86 1.84 -14.31
CA TYR A 383 9.84 1.08 -13.06
C TYR A 383 8.48 0.44 -12.80
N LYS A 384 7.36 1.13 -13.05
CA LYS A 384 6.03 0.53 -13.06
C LYS A 384 5.95 -0.58 -14.10
N GLN A 385 6.51 -0.38 -15.30
CA GLN A 385 6.63 -1.44 -16.31
C GLN A 385 7.48 -2.61 -15.80
N SER A 386 8.54 -2.35 -15.04
CA SER A 386 9.35 -3.40 -14.40
C SER A 386 8.57 -4.15 -13.31
N GLN A 387 7.75 -3.46 -12.51
CA GLN A 387 6.82 -4.09 -11.56
C GLN A 387 5.78 -4.95 -12.27
N VAL A 388 5.19 -4.45 -13.37
CA VAL A 388 4.30 -5.22 -14.23
C VAL A 388 5.03 -6.44 -14.80
N LYS A 389 6.26 -6.30 -15.30
CA LYS A 389 7.05 -7.43 -15.81
C LYS A 389 7.35 -8.47 -14.72
N ALA A 390 7.70 -8.03 -13.52
CA ALA A 390 7.93 -8.90 -12.37
C ALA A 390 6.66 -9.63 -11.93
N ALA A 391 5.54 -8.91 -11.79
CA ALA A 391 4.24 -9.49 -11.46
C ALA A 391 3.75 -10.44 -12.56
N ARG A 392 3.88 -10.08 -13.85
CA ARG A 392 3.58 -10.93 -15.00
C ARG A 392 4.38 -12.23 -14.95
N ARG A 393 5.69 -12.15 -14.68
CA ARG A 393 6.52 -13.34 -14.52
C ARG A 393 6.02 -14.21 -13.38
N ARG A 394 5.81 -13.61 -12.22
CA ARG A 394 5.41 -14.36 -11.03
C ARG A 394 4.06 -15.04 -11.22
N VAL A 395 3.07 -14.33 -11.75
CA VAL A 395 1.69 -14.79 -11.92
C VAL A 395 1.52 -15.67 -13.17
N LEU A 396 2.10 -15.29 -14.31
CA LEU A 396 1.80 -15.86 -15.63
C LEU A 396 2.93 -16.70 -16.25
N HIS A 397 4.02 -17.03 -15.53
CA HIS A 397 5.16 -17.78 -16.12
C HIS A 397 4.81 -19.12 -16.77
N ARG A 398 3.71 -19.79 -16.35
CA ARG A 398 3.23 -21.04 -16.97
C ARG A 398 2.16 -20.83 -18.02
N VAL A 399 1.62 -19.61 -18.14
CA VAL A 399 0.57 -19.22 -19.10
C VAL A 399 1.20 -18.61 -20.36
N LEU A 400 2.26 -17.81 -20.19
CA LEU A 400 2.96 -17.14 -21.27
C LEU A 400 4.43 -17.56 -21.28
N THR A 401 4.95 -17.89 -22.46
CA THR A 401 6.39 -17.88 -22.72
C THR A 401 6.87 -16.44 -22.73
N LEU A 402 7.28 -15.96 -21.56
CA LEU A 402 7.84 -14.63 -21.42
C LEU A 402 9.31 -14.68 -21.89
N ASN A 403 9.54 -14.33 -23.17
CA ASN A 403 10.90 -14.18 -23.69
C ASN A 403 11.66 -13.15 -22.85
N ASP A 404 12.80 -13.55 -22.31
CA ASP A 404 13.71 -12.67 -21.60
C ASP A 404 15.03 -12.58 -22.37
N PRO A 405 15.66 -11.39 -22.47
CA PRO A 405 17.11 -11.35 -22.53
C PRO A 405 17.61 -11.96 -21.22
N ALA A 406 18.52 -12.94 -21.32
CA ALA A 406 19.13 -13.62 -20.18
C ALA A 406 19.52 -12.63 -19.07
N PRO A 407 19.40 -13.03 -17.79
CA PRO A 407 19.93 -12.21 -16.70
C PRO A 407 21.40 -11.94 -17.00
N ARG A 408 21.77 -10.66 -17.21
CA ARG A 408 23.17 -10.27 -17.18
C ARG A 408 23.65 -10.57 -15.78
N THR A 409 24.43 -11.61 -15.64
CA THR A 409 25.33 -11.84 -14.52
C THR A 409 26.22 -10.60 -14.37
N MET A 410 25.96 -9.80 -13.34
CA MET A 410 26.91 -8.89 -12.70
C MET A 410 26.64 -8.89 -11.22
#